data_AF-A0A9Q3Q8J5-F1
#
_entry.id   AF-A0A9Q3Q8J5-F1
#
_cell.length_a   1.000
_cell.length_b   1.000
_cell.length_c   1.000
_cell.angle_alpha   90.00
_cell.angle_beta   90.00
_cell.angle_gamma   90.00
#
_symmetry.space_group_name_H-M   'P 1'
#
loop_
_entity.id
_entity.type
_entity.pdbx_description
1 polymer ?
#
loop_
_entity_poly.entity_id
_entity_poly.type
_entity_poly.pdbx_seq_one_letter_code
_entity_poly.pdbx_strand_id
1 'polypeptide(L)'
;MQTSDFPPDFQGVKNAVLTAPEEETLVQFYRKFSSKDDITNVVRDSSEPNLVDEDAILTLACEKIQKRRLGRGIANLSESYVAFIRGALARLGITIWCPNLSQNRDDLYNVACQIVAVTTFQQISVAGAYDYMSLNHLYLMQSSLLQKAYDHFVHYVMKAKFNREKQVNGSLQMEAQKKVWSKN
;
A
#
# COMPACT_ATOMS: atom_id res chain seq x y z
N MET A 1 -22.93 -23.59 6.80
CA MET A 1 -22.11 -23.43 5.59
C MET A 1 -20.65 -23.45 6.04
N GLN A 2 -19.86 -24.37 5.49
CA GLN A 2 -18.59 -24.88 6.02
C GLN A 2 -17.45 -23.86 5.94
N THR A 3 -16.50 -23.99 6.87
CA THR A 3 -15.34 -23.13 7.15
C THR A 3 -14.11 -23.48 6.30
N SER A 4 -14.27 -23.93 5.05
CA SER A 4 -13.18 -24.57 4.28
C SER A 4 -12.53 -23.71 3.18
N ASP A 5 -12.98 -22.49 2.91
CA ASP A 5 -12.54 -21.76 1.69
C ASP A 5 -11.62 -20.55 1.96
N PHE A 6 -10.89 -20.53 3.07
CA PHE A 6 -9.91 -19.47 3.32
C PHE A 6 -8.53 -20.04 3.65
N PRO A 7 -7.44 -19.54 3.02
CA PRO A 7 -6.08 -19.83 3.45
C PRO A 7 -5.92 -19.45 4.93
N PRO A 8 -5.25 -20.28 5.75
CA PRO A 8 -5.12 -20.07 7.19
C PRO A 8 -4.41 -18.76 7.60
N ASP A 9 -3.77 -18.08 6.64
CA ASP A 9 -2.88 -16.94 6.91
C ASP A 9 -3.59 -15.58 6.97
N PHE A 10 -4.89 -15.52 6.67
CA PHE A 10 -5.67 -14.27 6.77
C PHE A 10 -6.22 -14.00 8.18
N GLN A 11 -5.36 -14.09 9.20
CA GLN A 11 -5.67 -13.52 10.52
C GLN A 11 -5.35 -12.01 10.53
N GLY A 12 -6.35 -11.21 10.89
CA GLY A 12 -6.32 -9.74 10.86
C GLY A 12 -4.97 -9.09 11.18
N VAL A 13 -4.40 -8.48 10.15
CA VAL A 13 -3.10 -7.80 10.09
C VAL A 13 -3.11 -6.53 10.94
N LYS A 14 -3.00 -6.66 12.27
CA LYS A 14 -2.58 -5.53 13.12
C LYS A 14 -1.06 -5.43 13.26
N ASN A 15 -0.34 -6.51 12.91
CA ASN A 15 1.11 -6.63 13.08
C ASN A 15 1.83 -7.29 11.89
N ALA A 16 1.18 -7.48 10.73
CA ALA A 16 1.90 -8.11 9.63
C ALA A 16 3.01 -7.20 9.14
N VAL A 17 4.16 -7.81 8.97
CA VAL A 17 5.35 -7.19 8.40
C VAL A 17 5.21 -7.28 6.89
N LEU A 18 5.54 -6.19 6.19
CA LEU A 18 5.64 -6.23 4.73
C LEU A 18 6.69 -7.27 4.34
N THR A 19 6.28 -8.29 3.59
CA THR A 19 7.20 -9.27 3.02
C THR A 19 7.97 -8.63 1.87
N ALA A 20 9.09 -9.22 1.44
CA ALA A 20 9.73 -8.76 0.21
C ALA A 20 8.78 -8.99 -0.99
N PRO A 21 8.78 -8.10 -2.01
CA PRO A 21 8.03 -8.34 -3.24
C PRO A 21 8.53 -9.61 -3.94
N GLU A 22 7.65 -10.27 -4.67
CA GLU A 22 7.98 -11.47 -5.44
C GLU A 22 8.97 -11.14 -6.57
N GLU A 23 9.92 -12.03 -6.82
CA GLU A 23 10.98 -11.82 -7.81
C GLU A 23 10.42 -11.66 -9.22
N GLU A 24 9.37 -12.41 -9.57
CA GLU A 24 8.70 -12.30 -10.86
C GLU A 24 8.10 -10.90 -11.09
N THR A 25 7.49 -10.31 -10.05
CA THR A 25 6.94 -8.95 -10.12
C THR A 25 8.04 -7.93 -10.40
N LEU A 26 9.20 -8.07 -9.73
CA LEU A 26 10.35 -7.20 -9.97
C LEU A 26 10.89 -7.34 -11.39
N VAL A 27 11.04 -8.57 -11.89
CA VAL A 27 11.53 -8.83 -13.26
C VAL A 27 10.62 -8.18 -14.30
N GLN A 28 9.29 -8.34 -14.17
CA GLN A 28 8.34 -7.71 -15.09
C GLN A 28 8.39 -6.18 -15.01
N PHE A 29 8.48 -5.63 -13.80
CA PHE A 29 8.58 -4.19 -13.58
C PHE A 29 9.83 -3.59 -14.24
N TYR A 30 11.01 -4.15 -13.99
CA TYR A 30 12.28 -3.66 -14.53
C TYR A 30 12.43 -3.88 -16.04
N ARG A 31 11.63 -4.75 -16.65
CA ARG A 31 11.55 -4.87 -18.12
C ARG A 31 10.82 -3.68 -18.76
N LYS A 32 9.82 -3.10 -18.09
CA LYS A 32 9.02 -2.00 -18.67
C LYS A 32 9.55 -0.62 -18.29
N PHE A 33 10.03 -0.46 -17.06
CA PHE A 33 10.39 0.86 -16.53
C PHE A 33 11.89 0.98 -16.34
N SER A 34 12.46 2.07 -16.87
CA SER A 34 13.88 2.41 -16.70
C SER A 34 14.10 3.76 -16.02
N SER A 35 13.08 4.62 -15.99
CA SER A 35 13.17 5.95 -15.37
C SER A 35 11.98 6.30 -14.49
N LYS A 36 12.20 7.27 -13.60
CA LYS A 36 11.16 7.86 -12.75
C LYS A 36 10.08 8.60 -13.56
N ASP A 37 10.47 9.21 -14.67
CA ASP A 37 9.56 9.99 -15.49
C ASP A 37 8.55 9.09 -16.20
N ASP A 38 8.99 7.92 -16.68
CA ASP A 38 8.10 6.90 -17.28
C ASP A 38 7.00 6.49 -16.29
N ILE A 39 7.39 6.21 -15.06
CA ILE A 39 6.47 5.81 -13.98
C ILE A 39 5.48 6.94 -13.67
N THR A 40 5.97 8.18 -13.58
CA THR A 40 5.13 9.33 -13.26
C THR A 40 4.07 9.56 -14.34
N ASN A 41 4.45 9.40 -15.61
CA ASN A 41 3.54 9.52 -16.73
C ASN A 41 2.48 8.41 -16.70
N VAL A 42 2.89 7.15 -16.54
CA VAL A 42 1.98 6.00 -16.53
C VAL A 42 0.99 6.01 -15.36
N VAL A 43 1.39 6.50 -14.18
CA VAL A 43 0.47 6.62 -13.04
C VAL A 43 -0.60 7.69 -13.30
N ARG A 44 -0.22 8.81 -13.94
CA ARG A 44 -1.10 9.96 -14.21
C ARG A 44 -1.99 9.76 -15.43
N ASP A 45 -1.49 9.07 -16.44
CA ASP A 45 -2.21 8.82 -17.67
C ASP A 45 -3.06 7.55 -17.56
N SER A 46 -4.38 7.73 -17.51
CA SER A 46 -5.32 6.61 -17.47
C SER A 46 -5.52 5.93 -18.83
N SER A 47 -4.92 6.45 -19.91
CA SER A 47 -5.00 5.84 -21.25
C SER A 47 -3.95 4.75 -21.49
N GLU A 48 -2.95 4.65 -20.62
CA GLU A 48 -1.89 3.63 -20.71
C GLU A 48 -2.43 2.22 -20.41
N PRO A 49 -2.02 1.20 -21.18
CA PRO A 49 -2.52 -0.16 -21.00
C PRO A 49 -2.04 -0.76 -19.67
N ASN A 50 -2.96 -1.45 -19.00
CA ASN A 50 -2.70 -2.22 -17.79
C ASN A 50 -1.68 -3.34 -18.07
N LEU A 51 -0.66 -3.48 -17.22
CA LEU A 51 0.31 -4.57 -17.32
C LEU A 51 -0.20 -5.88 -16.74
N VAL A 52 -1.02 -5.77 -15.71
CA VAL A 52 -1.68 -6.89 -15.04
C VAL A 52 -3.17 -6.63 -15.05
N ASP A 53 -3.95 -7.71 -15.00
CA ASP A 53 -5.39 -7.60 -14.82
C ASP A 53 -5.71 -6.87 -13.51
N GLU A 54 -6.68 -5.96 -13.52
CA GLU A 54 -7.12 -5.27 -12.31
C GLU A 54 -7.67 -6.27 -11.28
N ASP A 55 -8.22 -7.39 -11.74
CA ASP A 55 -8.72 -8.50 -10.91
C ASP A 55 -7.62 -9.31 -10.23
N ALA A 56 -6.38 -9.21 -10.71
CA ALA A 56 -5.22 -9.77 -10.04
C ALA A 56 -4.71 -8.90 -8.88
N ILE A 57 -5.23 -7.67 -8.71
CA ILE A 57 -4.71 -6.71 -7.72
C ILE A 57 -5.38 -6.93 -6.37
N LEU A 58 -4.59 -7.45 -5.44
CA LEU A 58 -5.01 -7.69 -4.08
C LEU A 58 -5.07 -6.36 -3.32
N THR A 59 -6.27 -5.80 -3.25
CA THR A 59 -6.55 -4.61 -2.45
C THR A 59 -7.41 -4.99 -1.25
N LEU A 60 -7.18 -4.37 -0.09
CA LEU A 60 -7.96 -4.60 1.14
C LEU A 60 -9.47 -4.37 0.96
N ALA A 61 -9.87 -3.68 -0.10
CA ALA A 61 -11.25 -3.36 -0.42
C ALA A 61 -11.96 -4.39 -1.33
N CYS A 62 -11.27 -5.43 -1.84
CA CYS A 62 -11.92 -6.45 -2.65
C CYS A 62 -12.78 -7.43 -1.81
N GLU A 63 -14.07 -7.39 -2.15
CA GLU A 63 -15.20 -8.32 -1.96
C GLU A 63 -15.58 -8.85 -0.57
N LYS A 64 -14.70 -9.24 0.36
CA LYS A 64 -15.15 -10.01 1.55
C LYS A 64 -14.41 -9.76 2.88
N ILE A 65 -13.82 -8.59 3.12
CA ILE A 65 -13.33 -8.25 4.46
C ILE A 65 -14.46 -7.62 5.29
N GLN A 66 -15.37 -8.50 5.68
CA GLN A 66 -16.52 -8.31 6.55
C GLN A 66 -16.27 -7.24 7.64
N LYS A 67 -16.89 -6.06 7.48
CA LYS A 67 -17.47 -5.09 8.46
C LYS A 67 -16.87 -4.88 9.87
N ARG A 68 -15.78 -5.54 10.28
CA ARG A 68 -15.39 -5.63 11.70
C ARG A 68 -14.01 -5.05 12.01
N ARG A 69 -13.14 -4.78 11.03
CA ARG A 69 -11.73 -4.38 11.34
C ARG A 69 -11.04 -3.42 10.36
N LEU A 70 -11.75 -2.81 9.42
CA LEU A 70 -11.16 -1.67 8.72
C LEU A 70 -11.05 -0.50 9.70
N GLY A 71 -9.89 0.17 9.72
CA GLY A 71 -9.78 1.45 10.41
C GLY A 71 -10.86 2.39 9.85
N ARG A 72 -11.41 3.28 10.69
CA ARG A 72 -12.46 4.24 10.30
C ARG A 72 -12.13 4.98 8.98
N GLY A 73 -10.84 5.10 8.67
CA GLY A 73 -10.31 5.70 7.45
C GLY A 73 -10.59 4.98 6.12
N ILE A 74 -10.66 3.65 6.11
CA ILE A 74 -10.76 2.85 4.88
C ILE A 74 -12.22 2.53 4.57
N ALA A 75 -13.08 2.46 5.58
CA ALA A 75 -14.50 2.13 5.44
C ALA A 75 -15.31 3.13 4.60
N ASN A 76 -14.79 4.34 4.40
CA ASN A 76 -15.47 5.43 3.68
C ASN A 76 -14.98 5.61 2.22
N LEU A 77 -14.04 4.79 1.75
CA LEU A 77 -13.60 4.85 0.35
C LEU A 77 -14.68 4.24 -0.54
N SER A 78 -15.18 5.02 -1.50
CA SER A 78 -16.09 4.52 -2.53
C SER A 78 -15.39 3.49 -3.41
N GLU A 79 -16.18 2.59 -4.01
CA GLU A 79 -15.67 1.59 -4.96
C GLU A 79 -14.94 2.23 -6.14
N SER A 80 -15.38 3.42 -6.58
CA SER A 80 -14.70 4.17 -7.64
C SER A 80 -13.26 4.58 -7.30
N TYR A 81 -12.98 4.93 -6.03
CA TYR A 81 -11.63 5.25 -5.58
C TYR A 81 -10.76 3.99 -5.50
N VAL A 82 -11.35 2.87 -5.10
CA VAL A 82 -10.67 1.57 -5.08
C VAL A 82 -10.30 1.14 -6.50
N ALA A 83 -11.23 1.24 -7.45
CA ALA A 83 -10.98 0.97 -8.86
C ALA A 83 -9.87 1.86 -9.43
N PHE A 84 -9.87 3.15 -9.09
CA PHE A 84 -8.80 4.06 -9.50
C PHE A 84 -7.42 3.64 -8.98
N ILE A 85 -7.32 3.25 -7.70
CA ILE A 85 -6.07 2.74 -7.11
C ILE A 85 -5.65 1.43 -7.80
N ARG A 86 -6.59 0.51 -8.06
CA ARG A 86 -6.33 -0.74 -8.78
C ARG A 86 -5.79 -0.46 -10.18
N GLY A 87 -6.44 0.38 -10.98
CA GLY A 87 -5.94 0.74 -12.30
C GLY A 87 -4.53 1.35 -12.25
N ALA A 88 -4.23 2.22 -11.28
CA ALA A 88 -2.89 2.79 -11.13
C ALA A 88 -1.81 1.74 -10.82
N LEU A 89 -2.13 0.76 -9.98
CA LEU A 89 -1.27 -0.38 -9.68
C LEU A 89 -1.15 -1.34 -10.88
N ALA A 90 -2.24 -1.55 -11.62
CA ALA A 90 -2.33 -2.39 -12.80
C ALA A 90 -1.39 -1.92 -13.90
N ARG A 91 -1.39 -0.61 -14.18
CA ARG A 91 -0.50 0.01 -15.16
C ARG A 91 0.98 -0.15 -14.82
N LEU A 92 1.31 -0.25 -13.53
CA LEU A 92 2.67 -0.51 -13.03
C LEU A 92 3.02 -2.00 -12.94
N GLY A 93 2.05 -2.92 -13.12
CA GLY A 93 2.27 -4.35 -12.93
C GLY A 93 2.42 -4.77 -11.47
N ILE A 94 1.94 -3.94 -10.52
CA ILE A 94 2.06 -4.20 -9.09
C ILE A 94 0.77 -4.84 -8.62
N THR A 95 0.76 -6.16 -8.42
CA THR A 95 -0.42 -6.91 -7.95
C THR A 95 -0.67 -6.72 -6.46
N ILE A 96 0.39 -6.59 -5.67
CA ILE A 96 0.34 -6.28 -4.24
C ILE A 96 1.22 -5.06 -3.99
N TRP A 97 0.66 -4.00 -3.42
CA TRP A 97 1.48 -2.87 -3.00
C TRP A 97 2.42 -3.31 -1.87
N CYS A 98 3.70 -3.46 -2.20
CA CYS A 98 4.70 -3.99 -1.28
C CYS A 98 6.08 -3.39 -1.56
N PRO A 99 6.42 -2.23 -0.96
CA PRO A 99 7.74 -1.64 -1.10
C PRO A 99 8.85 -2.58 -0.63
N ASN A 100 9.97 -2.63 -1.35
CA ASN A 100 11.12 -3.45 -0.99
C ASN A 100 11.95 -2.77 0.11
N LEU A 101 11.70 -3.14 1.37
CA LEU A 101 12.38 -2.57 2.53
C LEU A 101 13.84 -3.05 2.70
N SER A 102 14.23 -4.12 2.02
CA SER A 102 15.61 -4.61 1.98
C SER A 102 16.50 -3.74 1.09
N GLN A 103 15.89 -3.05 0.13
CA GLN A 103 16.53 -2.19 -0.87
C GLN A 103 16.57 -0.72 -0.42
N ASN A 104 17.25 0.12 -1.20
CA ASN A 104 17.31 1.55 -0.94
C ASN A 104 15.96 2.20 -1.30
N ARG A 105 15.59 3.27 -0.60
CA ARG A 105 14.40 4.08 -0.89
C ARG A 105 14.41 4.66 -2.30
N ASP A 106 15.59 4.92 -2.84
CA ASP A 106 15.78 5.55 -4.14
C ASP A 106 15.84 4.52 -5.30
N ASP A 107 15.72 3.23 -4.99
CA ASP A 107 15.61 2.19 -6.02
C ASP A 107 14.31 2.36 -6.79
N LEU A 108 14.36 2.12 -8.12
CA LEU A 108 13.29 2.48 -9.04
C LEU A 108 11.91 1.90 -8.65
N TYR A 109 11.88 0.64 -8.19
CA TYR A 109 10.66 0.00 -7.73
C TYR A 109 10.06 0.68 -6.48
N ASN A 110 10.91 1.04 -5.50
CA ASN A 110 10.47 1.77 -4.31
C ASN A 110 9.97 3.18 -4.64
N VAL A 111 10.62 3.85 -5.60
CA VAL A 111 10.17 5.12 -6.17
C VAL A 111 8.81 4.96 -6.85
N ALA A 112 8.56 3.85 -7.56
CA ALA A 112 7.24 3.57 -8.13
C ALA A 112 6.16 3.38 -7.07
N CYS A 113 6.45 2.61 -6.02
CA CYS A 113 5.54 2.45 -4.88
C CYS A 113 5.20 3.78 -4.20
N GLN A 114 6.18 4.70 -4.11
CA GLN A 114 5.96 6.05 -3.59
C GLN A 114 5.09 6.88 -4.52
N ILE A 115 5.42 6.92 -5.82
CA ILE A 115 4.71 7.75 -6.79
C ILE A 115 3.24 7.33 -6.87
N VAL A 116 2.96 6.02 -6.95
CA VAL A 116 1.58 5.54 -7.01
C VAL A 116 0.83 5.91 -5.74
N ALA A 117 1.39 5.65 -4.55
CA ALA A 117 0.72 5.93 -3.28
C ALA A 117 0.44 7.43 -3.07
N VAL A 118 1.43 8.29 -3.34
CA VAL A 118 1.28 9.74 -3.18
C VAL A 118 0.29 10.29 -4.20
N THR A 119 0.40 9.88 -5.47
CA THR A 119 -0.46 10.38 -6.54
C THR A 119 -1.91 9.95 -6.32
N THR A 120 -2.15 8.68 -6.00
CA THR A 120 -3.51 8.21 -5.73
C THR A 120 -4.09 8.87 -4.50
N PHE A 121 -3.30 9.02 -3.42
CA PHE A 121 -3.73 9.75 -2.22
C PHE A 121 -4.13 11.20 -2.53
N GLN A 122 -3.33 11.92 -3.33
CA GLN A 122 -3.65 13.29 -3.73
C GLN A 122 -4.97 13.35 -4.50
N GLN A 123 -5.13 12.52 -5.53
CA GLN A 123 -6.31 12.52 -6.40
C GLN A 123 -7.60 12.21 -5.62
N ILE A 124 -7.58 11.16 -4.80
CA ILE A 124 -8.78 10.80 -4.01
C ILE A 124 -9.05 11.83 -2.90
N SER A 125 -8.02 12.44 -2.31
CA SER A 125 -8.21 13.50 -1.30
C SER A 125 -8.80 14.77 -1.91
N VAL A 126 -8.38 15.14 -3.12
CA VAL A 126 -8.96 16.28 -3.85
C VAL A 126 -10.41 16.00 -4.25
N ALA A 127 -10.74 14.75 -4.57
CA ALA A 127 -12.10 14.32 -4.84
C ALA A 127 -13.00 14.22 -3.58
N GLY A 128 -12.47 14.56 -2.40
CA GLY A 128 -13.23 14.61 -1.15
C GLY A 128 -13.34 13.29 -0.40
N ALA A 129 -12.58 12.26 -0.79
CA ALA A 129 -12.63 10.93 -0.16
C ALA A 129 -12.37 10.95 1.36
N TYR A 130 -11.68 11.98 1.85
CA TYR A 130 -11.25 12.12 3.24
C TYR A 130 -11.74 13.41 3.90
N ASP A 131 -12.77 14.09 3.36
CA ASP A 131 -13.27 15.35 3.92
C ASP A 131 -13.76 15.19 5.37
N TYR A 132 -14.28 14.02 5.72
CA TYR A 132 -14.66 13.67 7.09
C TYR A 132 -13.48 13.64 8.08
N MET A 133 -12.23 13.63 7.59
CA MET A 133 -11.02 13.71 8.41
C MET A 133 -10.51 15.15 8.60
N SER A 134 -11.20 16.15 8.06
CA SER A 134 -10.79 17.56 8.13
C SER A 134 -9.37 17.76 7.59
N LEU A 135 -9.08 17.18 6.42
CA LEU A 135 -7.77 17.36 5.78
C LEU A 135 -7.54 18.83 5.46
N ASN A 136 -6.31 19.28 5.70
CA ASN A 136 -5.89 20.60 5.26
C ASN A 136 -5.46 20.54 3.78
N HIS A 137 -6.36 20.96 2.90
CA HIS A 137 -6.15 20.92 1.45
C HIS A 137 -4.95 21.75 0.97
N LEU A 138 -4.47 22.73 1.76
CA LEU A 138 -3.27 23.51 1.43
C LEU A 138 -2.02 22.63 1.32
N TYR A 139 -1.96 21.54 2.09
CA TYR A 139 -0.84 20.61 2.09
C TYR A 139 -0.99 19.47 1.08
N LEU A 140 -2.19 19.24 0.54
CA LEU A 140 -2.41 18.19 -0.47
C LEU A 140 -1.64 18.45 -1.76
N MET A 141 -1.45 19.73 -2.13
CA MET A 141 -0.71 20.11 -3.33
C MET A 141 0.81 20.15 -3.10
N GLN A 142 1.27 20.01 -1.85
CA GLN A 142 2.69 19.97 -1.52
C GLN A 142 3.24 18.55 -1.69
N SER A 143 3.43 18.11 -2.94
CA SER A 143 3.90 16.76 -3.26
C SER A 143 5.21 16.38 -2.55
N SER A 144 6.12 17.34 -2.32
CA SER A 144 7.36 17.12 -1.59
C SER A 144 7.15 16.80 -0.12
N LEU A 145 6.14 17.39 0.52
CA LEU A 145 5.76 17.09 1.90
C LEU A 145 5.15 15.69 2.00
N LEU A 146 4.27 15.34 1.07
CA LEU A 146 3.64 14.01 1.02
C LEU A 146 4.66 12.90 0.74
N GLN A 147 5.64 13.15 -0.15
CA GLN A 147 6.76 12.22 -0.37
C GLN A 147 7.58 12.01 0.91
N LYS A 148 7.92 13.10 1.63
CA LYS A 148 8.63 12.99 2.92
C LYS A 148 7.83 12.22 3.98
N ALA A 149 6.52 12.47 4.06
CA ALA A 149 5.64 11.76 4.98
C ALA A 149 5.58 10.27 4.66
N TYR A 150 5.46 9.94 3.37
CA TYR A 150 5.55 8.57 2.87
C TYR A 150 6.89 7.93 3.24
N ASP A 151 8.01 8.59 2.97
CA ASP A 151 9.34 8.03 3.24
C ASP A 151 9.54 7.74 4.72
N HIS A 152 9.12 8.66 5.58
CA HIS A 152 9.17 8.46 7.02
C HIS A 152 8.31 7.27 7.43
N PHE A 153 7.09 7.14 6.90
CA PHE A 153 6.23 6.01 7.24
C PHE A 153 6.80 4.67 6.74
N VAL A 154 7.18 4.58 5.47
CA VAL A 154 7.61 3.34 4.82
C VAL A 154 9.04 2.98 5.20
N HIS A 155 9.99 3.87 4.94
CA HIS A 155 11.41 3.57 5.03
C HIS A 155 12.01 3.82 6.41
N TYR A 156 11.29 4.46 7.32
CA TYR A 156 11.68 4.56 8.74
C TYR A 156 10.78 3.72 9.64
N VAL A 157 9.47 3.99 9.74
CA VAL A 157 8.58 3.28 10.68
C VAL A 157 8.37 1.82 10.28
N MET A 158 8.02 1.52 9.03
CA MET A 158 7.79 0.14 8.59
C MET A 158 9.11 -0.64 8.46
N LYS A 159 10.18 -0.02 7.98
CA LYS A 159 11.52 -0.63 7.96
C LYS A 159 12.02 -1.01 9.35
N ALA A 160 11.80 -0.19 10.38
CA ALA A 160 12.16 -0.53 11.75
C ALA A 160 11.42 -1.79 12.24
N LYS A 161 10.12 -1.91 11.93
CA LYS A 161 9.33 -3.11 12.25
C LYS A 161 9.83 -4.34 11.48
N PHE A 162 10.10 -4.18 10.19
CA PHE A 162 10.64 -5.24 9.32
C PHE A 162 11.98 -5.78 9.85
N ASN A 163 12.91 -4.88 10.20
CA ASN A 163 14.21 -5.27 10.73
C ASN A 163 14.09 -5.98 12.09
N ARG A 164 13.18 -5.52 12.95
CA ARG A 164 12.94 -6.15 14.26
C ARG A 164 12.40 -7.57 14.12
N GLU A 165 11.44 -7.77 13.21
CA GLU A 165 10.87 -9.10 12.96
C GLU A 165 11.87 -10.04 12.28
N LYS A 166 12.75 -9.52 11.42
CA LYS A 166 13.86 -10.28 10.83
C LYS A 166 14.86 -10.78 11.88
N GLN A 167 15.06 -10.01 12.96
CA GLN A 167 15.96 -10.39 14.06
C GLN A 167 15.27 -11.34 15.06
N VAL A 168 14.03 -11.06 15.41
CA VAL A 168 13.25 -11.83 16.38
C VAL A 168 11.87 -12.09 15.79
N ASN A 169 11.69 -13.29 15.23
CA ASN A 169 10.41 -13.69 14.66
C ASN A 169 9.31 -13.67 15.73
N GLY A 170 8.17 -13.04 15.44
CA GLY A 170 7.04 -12.88 16.37
C GLY A 170 7.18 -11.71 17.36
N SER A 171 8.21 -10.87 17.25
CA SER A 171 8.45 -9.77 18.20
C SER A 171 7.32 -8.75 18.25
N LEU A 172 6.71 -8.45 17.10
CA LEU A 172 5.60 -7.51 17.00
C LEU A 172 4.30 -8.11 17.54
N GLN A 173 4.10 -9.42 17.35
CA GLN A 173 2.98 -10.17 17.91
C GLN A 173 3.02 -10.12 19.44
N MET A 174 4.20 -10.34 20.04
CA MET A 174 4.41 -10.29 21.48
C MET A 174 4.19 -8.88 22.05
N GLU A 175 4.65 -7.83 21.37
CA GLU A 175 4.43 -6.46 21.82
C GLU A 175 2.94 -6.08 21.79
N ALA A 176 2.21 -6.50 20.75
CA ALA A 176 0.78 -6.28 20.66
C ALA A 176 0.02 -6.98 21.79
N GLN A 177 0.40 -8.22 22.13
CA GLN A 177 -0.20 -8.95 23.26
C GLN A 177 0.07 -8.24 24.60
N LYS A 178 1.29 -7.74 24.84
CA LYS A 178 1.62 -6.96 26.05
C LYS A 178 0.79 -5.68 26.18
N LYS A 179 0.55 -4.96 25.07
CA LYS A 179 -0.27 -3.74 25.04
C LYS A 179 -1.76 -4.00 25.30
N VAL A 180 -2.26 -5.18 24.94
CA VAL A 180 -3.64 -5.60 25.27
C VAL A 180 -3.75 -5.90 26.76
N TRP A 181 -2.76 -6.57 27.35
CA TRP A 181 -2.77 -6.89 28.78
C TRP A 181 -2.68 -5.66 29.68
N SER A 182 -1.89 -4.65 29.30
CA SER A 182 -1.72 -3.41 30.09
C SER A 182 -2.95 -2.47 30.08
N LYS A 183 -3.99 -2.77 29.30
CA LYS A 183 -5.21 -1.96 29.17
C LYS A 183 -6.42 -2.57 29.87
N ASN A 184 -6.29 -3.77 30.43
CA ASN A 184 -7.27 -4.42 31.30
C ASN A 184 -6.85 -4.24 32.75
#